data_AF-A0A936GFS9-F1
#
_entry.id   AF-A0A936GFS9-F1
#
_cell.length_a   1.000
_cell.length_b   1.000
_cell.length_c   1.000
_cell.angle_alpha   90.00
_cell.angle_beta   90.00
_cell.angle_gamma   90.00
#
_symmetry.space_group_name_H-M   'P 1'
#
loop_
_entity.id
_entity.type
_entity.pdbx_description
1 polymer ?
#
loop_
_entity_poly.entity_id
_entity_poly.type
_entity_poly.pdbx_seq_one_letter_code
_entity_poly.pdbx_strand_id
1 'polypeptide(L)'
;MAEVYYKKCFAANIDSVDEFTDSHFDACLRYSQMKVATKEYTTAIKYGTAAYDEARKKNNKLFIANSSEQLYKIFVATQQKDSSLKYLQIYYTYTDSIKRASAENDVISSSILLHIDQQEQIARDQEVKLKHQHNIQYSAIAVGILTLLLLFFIFSNSIIVNARTIELIGTIALLLVFEFINLFIHPYLGHWLHESPILMLLALVCIAAIIVPLHHKLEHYIKEKLVAKNNKIRLANAKKTIKELEHQ
;
A
#
# COMPACT_ATOMS: atom_id res chain seq x y z
N MET A 1 -31.48 9.50 -52.82
CA MET A 1 -30.53 8.43 -52.46
C MET A 1 -30.65 7.97 -51.01
N ALA A 2 -30.82 8.86 -50.02
CA ALA A 2 -30.96 8.48 -48.61
C ALA A 2 -32.13 7.51 -48.30
N GLU A 3 -33.30 7.72 -48.92
CA GLU A 3 -34.48 6.84 -48.69
C GLU A 3 -34.24 5.38 -49.14
N VAL A 4 -33.46 5.17 -50.20
CA VAL A 4 -33.11 3.82 -50.68
C VAL A 4 -32.16 3.13 -49.69
N TYR A 5 -31.29 3.89 -49.04
CA TYR A 5 -30.37 3.39 -48.03
C TYR A 5 -31.12 2.90 -46.77
N TYR A 6 -32.04 3.71 -46.25
CA TYR A 6 -32.85 3.30 -45.08
C TYR A 6 -33.75 2.10 -45.37
N LYS A 7 -34.37 2.03 -46.55
CA LYS A 7 -35.16 0.85 -46.97
C LYS A 7 -34.35 -0.43 -47.04
N LYS A 8 -33.06 -0.36 -47.38
CA LYS A 8 -32.15 -1.51 -47.34
C LYS A 8 -31.81 -1.91 -45.90
N CYS A 9 -31.59 -0.96 -45.00
CA CYS A 9 -31.37 -1.23 -43.57
C CYS A 9 -32.58 -1.91 -42.90
N PHE A 10 -33.81 -1.62 -43.35
CA PHE A 10 -35.02 -2.28 -42.85
C PHE A 10 -35.25 -3.69 -43.42
N ALA A 11 -34.63 -4.03 -44.57
CA ALA A 11 -34.81 -5.32 -45.25
C ALA A 11 -33.74 -6.35 -44.86
N ALA A 12 -32.66 -5.95 -44.16
CA ALA A 12 -31.68 -6.85 -43.60
C ALA A 12 -32.27 -7.51 -42.33
N ASN A 13 -32.52 -8.82 -42.40
CA ASN A 13 -33.17 -9.60 -41.35
C ASN A 13 -32.44 -9.49 -40.00
N ILE A 14 -33.20 -9.15 -38.96
CA ILE A 14 -32.76 -8.82 -37.60
C ILE A 14 -32.84 -10.07 -36.71
N ASP A 15 -32.28 -11.20 -37.16
CA ASP A 15 -32.38 -12.47 -36.42
C ASP A 15 -31.07 -12.94 -35.79
N SER A 16 -29.98 -12.19 -35.92
CA SER A 16 -28.75 -12.50 -35.20
C SER A 16 -27.88 -11.28 -34.95
N VAL A 17 -27.44 -11.16 -33.69
CA VAL A 17 -26.43 -10.23 -33.15
C VAL A 17 -26.95 -8.86 -32.71
N ASP A 18 -26.79 -8.57 -31.41
CA ASP A 18 -27.08 -7.28 -30.76
C ASP A 18 -26.50 -6.07 -31.52
N GLU A 19 -25.35 -6.21 -32.19
CA GLU A 19 -24.73 -5.17 -33.01
C GLU A 19 -25.59 -4.67 -34.19
N PHE A 20 -26.40 -5.53 -34.82
CA PHE A 20 -27.24 -5.13 -35.96
C PHE A 20 -28.54 -4.45 -35.52
N THR A 21 -28.97 -4.69 -34.29
CA THR A 21 -30.22 -4.14 -33.77
C THR A 21 -30.06 -2.65 -33.42
N ASP A 22 -28.91 -2.21 -32.89
CA ASP A 22 -28.68 -0.77 -32.66
C ASP A 22 -28.68 0.03 -33.96
N SER A 23 -28.21 -0.58 -35.04
CA SER A 23 -28.30 -0.06 -36.41
C SER A 23 -29.75 0.07 -36.90
N HIS A 24 -30.65 -0.86 -36.52
CA HIS A 24 -32.07 -0.78 -36.88
C HIS A 24 -32.80 0.34 -36.12
N PHE A 25 -32.55 0.48 -34.82
CA PHE A 25 -33.04 1.62 -34.03
C PHE A 25 -32.61 2.95 -34.65
N ASP A 26 -31.30 3.10 -34.92
CA ASP A 26 -30.73 4.32 -35.51
C ASP A 26 -31.30 4.59 -36.90
N ALA A 27 -31.48 3.55 -37.73
CA ALA A 27 -32.10 3.68 -39.04
C ALA A 27 -33.56 4.16 -38.93
N CYS A 28 -34.35 3.59 -38.03
CA CYS A 28 -35.73 4.01 -37.80
C CYS A 28 -35.83 5.45 -37.28
N LEU A 29 -34.99 5.80 -36.30
CA LEU A 29 -34.96 7.13 -35.69
C LEU A 29 -34.54 8.21 -36.70
N ARG A 30 -33.45 7.96 -37.44
CA ARG A 30 -32.95 8.91 -38.46
C ARG A 30 -33.90 9.02 -39.65
N TYR A 31 -34.53 7.93 -40.07
CA TYR A 31 -35.54 7.97 -41.11
C TYR A 31 -36.78 8.76 -40.67
N SER A 32 -37.21 8.60 -39.42
CA SER A 32 -38.27 9.40 -38.82
C SER A 32 -37.91 10.89 -38.87
N GLN A 33 -36.72 11.29 -38.37
CA GLN A 33 -36.23 12.67 -38.41
C GLN A 33 -36.19 13.24 -39.84
N MET A 34 -35.73 12.46 -40.81
CA MET A 34 -35.72 12.87 -42.21
C MET A 34 -37.14 13.16 -42.73
N LYS A 35 -38.12 12.31 -42.37
CA LYS A 35 -39.52 12.49 -42.77
C LYS A 35 -40.21 13.64 -42.05
N VAL A 36 -39.77 14.01 -40.85
CA VAL A 36 -40.17 15.28 -40.21
C VAL A 36 -39.71 16.47 -41.05
N ALA A 37 -38.47 16.44 -41.55
CA ALA A 37 -37.94 17.51 -42.39
C ALA A 37 -38.71 17.66 -43.73
N THR A 38 -39.22 16.55 -44.28
CA THR A 38 -40.08 16.57 -45.49
C THR A 38 -41.56 16.83 -45.18
N LYS A 39 -41.93 17.11 -43.92
CA LYS A 39 -43.31 17.30 -43.43
C LYS A 39 -44.23 16.08 -43.62
N GLU A 40 -43.67 14.90 -43.85
CA GLU A 40 -44.39 13.62 -43.93
C GLU A 40 -44.60 13.02 -42.53
N TYR A 41 -45.44 13.68 -41.72
CA TYR A 41 -45.58 13.36 -40.29
C TYR A 41 -46.14 11.96 -40.01
N THR A 42 -47.01 11.41 -40.86
CA THR A 42 -47.57 10.06 -40.68
C THR A 42 -46.51 8.98 -40.77
N THR A 43 -45.62 9.08 -41.76
CA THR A 43 -44.47 8.20 -41.91
C THR A 43 -43.47 8.43 -40.77
N ALA A 44 -43.22 9.68 -40.40
CA ALA A 44 -42.34 10.00 -39.26
C ALA A 44 -42.83 9.35 -37.96
N ILE A 45 -44.13 9.42 -37.65
CA ILE A 45 -44.73 8.76 -36.47
C ILE A 45 -44.52 7.25 -36.55
N LYS A 46 -44.82 6.60 -37.69
CA LYS A 46 -44.68 5.15 -37.84
C LYS A 46 -43.26 4.66 -37.47
N TYR A 47 -42.23 5.28 -38.04
CA TYR A 47 -40.86 4.87 -37.81
C TYR A 47 -40.31 5.35 -36.46
N GLY A 48 -40.79 6.49 -35.94
CA GLY A 48 -40.47 6.93 -34.58
C GLY A 48 -41.02 5.99 -33.51
N THR A 49 -42.24 5.50 -33.69
CA THR A 49 -42.86 4.51 -32.80
C THR A 49 -42.16 3.17 -32.89
N ALA A 50 -41.77 2.73 -34.09
CA ALA A 50 -40.99 1.51 -34.26
C ALA A 50 -39.65 1.57 -33.50
N ALA A 51 -38.93 2.70 -33.59
CA ALA A 51 -37.70 2.92 -32.82
C ALA A 51 -37.95 2.91 -31.31
N TYR A 52 -39.04 3.54 -30.85
CA TYR A 52 -39.44 3.54 -29.44
C TYR A 52 -39.76 2.13 -28.91
N ASP A 53 -40.53 1.33 -29.67
CA ASP A 53 -40.90 -0.02 -29.27
C ASP A 53 -39.69 -0.94 -29.20
N GLU A 54 -38.74 -0.80 -30.13
CA GLU A 54 -37.47 -1.52 -30.07
C GLU A 54 -36.64 -1.11 -28.86
N ALA A 55 -36.50 0.18 -28.60
CA ALA A 55 -35.78 0.70 -27.45
C ALA A 55 -36.37 0.16 -26.13
N ARG A 56 -37.71 0.06 -26.06
CA ARG A 56 -38.42 -0.52 -24.91
C ARG A 56 -38.19 -2.01 -24.77
N LYS A 57 -38.21 -2.79 -25.87
CA LYS A 57 -37.92 -4.23 -25.85
C LYS A 57 -36.52 -4.53 -25.30
N LYS A 58 -35.54 -3.70 -25.66
CA LYS A 58 -34.15 -3.80 -25.19
C LYS A 58 -33.93 -3.21 -23.80
N ASN A 59 -34.92 -2.53 -23.24
CA ASN A 59 -34.79 -1.76 -22.00
C ASN A 59 -33.63 -0.73 -22.04
N ASN A 60 -33.30 -0.21 -23.22
CA ASN A 60 -32.22 0.76 -23.40
C ASN A 60 -32.73 2.18 -23.10
N LYS A 61 -32.42 2.68 -21.90
CA LYS A 61 -32.88 3.99 -21.40
C LYS A 61 -32.53 5.14 -22.33
N LEU A 62 -31.34 5.13 -22.94
CA LEU A 62 -30.88 6.19 -23.85
C LEU A 62 -31.72 6.22 -25.12
N PHE A 63 -31.99 5.05 -25.70
CA PHE A 63 -32.79 4.93 -26.91
C PHE A 63 -34.25 5.29 -26.64
N ILE A 64 -34.78 4.93 -25.48
CA ILE A 64 -36.14 5.33 -25.06
C ILE A 64 -36.22 6.85 -24.94
N ALA A 65 -35.24 7.50 -24.32
CA ALA A 65 -35.19 8.96 -24.22
C ALA A 65 -35.14 9.61 -25.61
N ASN A 66 -34.22 9.18 -26.49
CA ASN A 66 -34.04 9.75 -27.82
C ASN A 66 -35.28 9.59 -28.71
N SER A 67 -35.86 8.39 -28.76
CA SER A 67 -37.08 8.13 -29.55
C SER A 67 -38.29 8.88 -29.00
N SER A 68 -38.43 8.98 -27.68
CA SER A 68 -39.50 9.77 -27.05
C SER A 68 -39.35 11.26 -27.34
N GLU A 69 -38.12 11.79 -27.35
CA GLU A 69 -37.85 13.18 -27.73
C GLU A 69 -38.29 13.46 -29.18
N GLN A 70 -38.00 12.54 -30.11
CA GLN A 70 -38.43 12.68 -31.51
C GLN A 70 -39.94 12.61 -31.65
N LEU A 71 -40.60 11.64 -31.01
CA LEU A 71 -42.06 11.53 -31.03
C LEU A 71 -42.72 12.77 -30.43
N TYR A 72 -42.21 13.28 -29.31
CA TYR A 72 -42.66 14.54 -28.73
C TYR A 72 -42.60 15.69 -29.75
N LYS A 73 -41.44 15.90 -30.41
CA LYS A 73 -41.27 16.95 -31.44
C LYS A 73 -42.27 16.80 -32.59
N ILE A 74 -42.52 15.56 -33.01
CA ILE A 74 -43.49 15.26 -34.08
C ILE A 74 -44.92 15.60 -33.64
N PHE A 75 -45.32 15.19 -32.43
CA PHE A 75 -46.68 15.45 -31.93
C PHE A 75 -46.94 16.92 -31.59
N VAL A 76 -45.91 17.68 -31.21
CA VAL A 76 -45.98 19.14 -31.13
C VAL A 76 -46.24 19.74 -32.53
N ALA A 77 -45.50 19.29 -33.54
CA ALA A 77 -45.66 19.78 -34.92
C ALA A 77 -47.02 19.44 -35.53
N THR A 78 -47.64 18.32 -35.14
CA THR A 78 -48.98 17.92 -35.60
C THR A 78 -50.12 18.40 -34.69
N GLN A 79 -49.83 19.25 -33.69
CA GLN A 79 -50.79 19.79 -32.71
C GLN A 79 -51.54 18.74 -31.86
N GLN A 80 -50.96 17.55 -31.70
CA GLN A 80 -51.51 16.48 -30.87
C GLN A 80 -51.00 16.61 -29.42
N LYS A 81 -51.70 17.43 -28.63
CA LYS A 81 -51.27 17.80 -27.26
C LYS A 81 -51.11 16.60 -26.32
N ASP A 82 -52.05 15.66 -26.32
CA ASP A 82 -52.03 14.52 -25.38
C ASP A 82 -50.84 13.58 -25.64
N SER A 83 -50.63 13.22 -26.91
CA SER A 83 -49.48 12.41 -27.34
C SER A 83 -48.16 13.15 -27.08
N SER A 84 -48.12 14.45 -27.36
CA SER A 84 -46.96 15.29 -27.06
C SER A 84 -46.60 15.25 -25.57
N LEU A 85 -47.58 15.46 -24.68
CA LEU A 85 -47.35 15.45 -23.23
C LEU A 85 -46.86 14.07 -22.74
N LYS A 86 -47.45 12.99 -23.26
CA LYS A 86 -47.04 11.62 -22.94
C LYS A 86 -45.56 11.40 -23.25
N TYR A 87 -45.13 11.67 -24.48
CA TYR A 87 -43.74 11.44 -24.89
C TYR A 87 -42.76 12.42 -24.24
N LEU A 88 -43.21 13.63 -23.90
CA LEU A 88 -42.42 14.58 -23.11
C LEU A 88 -42.14 14.03 -21.69
N GLN A 89 -43.16 13.49 -21.02
CA GLN A 89 -43.00 12.91 -19.68
C GLN A 89 -42.04 11.71 -19.71
N ILE A 90 -42.16 10.85 -20.73
CA ILE A 90 -41.26 9.72 -20.90
C ILE A 90 -39.82 10.20 -21.12
N TYR A 91 -39.60 11.16 -22.03
CA TYR A 91 -38.28 11.74 -22.28
C TYR A 91 -37.63 12.27 -21.00
N TYR A 92 -38.35 13.08 -20.20
CA TYR A 92 -37.80 13.62 -18.96
C TYR A 92 -37.50 12.53 -17.93
N THR A 93 -38.40 11.56 -17.75
CA THR A 93 -38.22 10.47 -16.78
C THR A 93 -36.96 9.65 -17.08
N TYR A 94 -36.74 9.27 -18.35
CA TYR A 94 -35.58 8.48 -18.73
C TYR A 94 -34.28 9.31 -18.75
N THR A 95 -34.33 10.57 -19.18
CA THR A 95 -33.17 11.46 -19.14
C THR A 95 -32.69 11.71 -17.71
N ASP A 96 -33.63 11.92 -16.79
CA ASP A 96 -33.33 12.10 -15.36
C ASP A 96 -32.71 10.82 -14.76
N SER A 97 -33.23 9.63 -15.11
CA SER A 97 -32.62 8.36 -14.69
C SER A 97 -31.20 8.18 -15.23
N ILE A 98 -30.92 8.55 -16.49
CA ILE A 98 -29.58 8.46 -17.09
C ILE A 98 -28.61 9.40 -16.37
N LYS A 99 -29.03 10.64 -16.10
CA LYS A 99 -28.21 11.63 -15.38
C LYS A 99 -27.87 11.16 -13.96
N ARG A 100 -28.84 10.59 -13.24
CA ARG A 100 -28.60 10.01 -11.91
C ARG A 100 -27.60 8.87 -11.95
N ALA A 101 -27.74 7.95 -12.91
CA ALA A 101 -26.80 6.85 -13.07
C ALA A 101 -25.38 7.33 -13.38
N SER A 102 -25.24 8.35 -14.25
CA SER A 102 -23.93 8.97 -14.53
C SER A 102 -23.32 9.62 -13.28
N ALA A 103 -24.10 10.42 -12.55
CA ALA A 103 -23.64 11.08 -11.34
C ALA A 103 -23.25 10.07 -10.24
N GLU A 104 -23.99 8.98 -10.10
CA GLU A 104 -23.66 7.88 -9.19
C GLU A 104 -22.33 7.22 -9.56
N ASN A 105 -22.11 6.94 -10.84
CA ASN A 105 -20.82 6.40 -11.32
C ASN A 105 -19.65 7.36 -11.07
N ASP A 106 -19.85 8.67 -11.23
CA ASP A 106 -18.84 9.70 -10.94
C ASP A 106 -18.49 9.73 -9.44
N VAL A 107 -19.50 9.58 -8.57
CA VAL A 107 -19.29 9.47 -7.11
C VAL A 107 -18.56 8.17 -6.76
N ILE A 108 -18.96 7.04 -7.32
CA ILE A 108 -18.31 5.74 -7.09
C ILE A 108 -16.85 5.78 -7.53
N SER A 109 -16.56 6.26 -8.75
CA SER A 109 -15.18 6.35 -9.26
C SER A 109 -14.30 7.26 -8.38
N SER A 110 -14.83 8.41 -7.95
CA SER A 110 -14.14 9.30 -7.02
C SER A 110 -13.86 8.62 -5.67
N SER A 111 -14.82 7.87 -5.13
CA SER A 111 -14.65 7.14 -3.88
C SER A 111 -13.61 6.03 -3.98
N ILE A 112 -13.53 5.31 -5.12
CA ILE A 112 -12.52 4.30 -5.37
C ILE A 112 -11.13 4.94 -5.39
N LEU A 113 -10.97 6.08 -6.09
CA LEU A 113 -9.71 6.80 -6.14
C LEU A 113 -9.23 7.24 -4.75
N LEU A 114 -10.15 7.76 -3.92
CA LEU A 114 -9.84 8.11 -2.53
C LEU A 114 -9.41 6.90 -1.70
N HIS A 115 -10.07 5.76 -1.86
CA HIS A 115 -9.68 4.53 -1.16
C HIS A 115 -8.29 4.04 -1.59
N ILE A 116 -7.94 4.15 -2.87
CA ILE A 116 -6.61 3.79 -3.38
C ILE A 116 -5.56 4.70 -2.75
N ASP A 117 -5.76 6.03 -2.79
CA ASP A 117 -4.80 6.97 -2.21
C ASP A 117 -4.63 6.75 -0.69
N GLN A 118 -5.73 6.51 0.04
CA GLN A 118 -5.68 6.17 1.46
C GLN A 118 -4.87 4.89 1.73
N GLN A 119 -5.06 3.85 0.92
CA GLN A 119 -4.29 2.61 1.05
C GLN A 119 -2.81 2.83 0.78
N GLU A 120 -2.46 3.61 -0.24
CA GLU A 120 -1.07 3.96 -0.51
C GLU A 120 -0.45 4.77 0.62
N GLN A 121 -1.18 5.74 1.20
CA GLN A 121 -0.72 6.50 2.36
C GLN A 121 -0.45 5.58 3.56
N ILE A 122 -1.36 4.65 3.85
CA ILE A 122 -1.17 3.66 4.93
C ILE A 122 0.08 2.81 4.67
N ALA A 123 0.29 2.34 3.44
CA ALA A 123 1.48 1.56 3.08
C ALA A 123 2.76 2.37 3.24
N ARG A 124 2.78 3.63 2.77
CA ARG A 124 3.91 4.56 2.96
C ARG A 124 4.20 4.80 4.44
N ASP A 125 3.17 5.03 5.25
CA ASP A 125 3.32 5.24 6.70
C ASP A 125 3.84 3.99 7.42
N GLN A 126 3.41 2.80 7.00
CA GLN A 126 3.94 1.54 7.51
C GLN A 126 5.42 1.38 7.16
N GLU A 127 5.81 1.65 5.91
CA GLU A 127 7.22 1.62 5.52
C GLU A 127 8.07 2.62 6.31
N VAL A 128 7.58 3.84 6.52
CA VAL A 128 8.28 4.85 7.32
C VAL A 128 8.43 4.39 8.77
N LYS A 129 7.38 3.81 9.37
CA LYS A 129 7.44 3.24 10.72
C LYS A 129 8.45 2.10 10.82
N LEU A 130 8.47 1.18 9.85
CA LEU A 130 9.43 0.08 9.79
C LEU A 130 10.87 0.60 9.64
N LYS A 131 11.11 1.55 8.73
CA LYS A 131 12.42 2.20 8.57
C LYS A 131 12.86 2.90 9.85
N HIS A 132 11.96 3.60 10.53
CA HIS A 132 12.27 4.27 11.79
C HIS A 132 12.64 3.26 12.90
N GLN A 133 11.89 2.17 13.03
CA GLN A 133 12.21 1.09 13.96
C GLN A 133 13.59 0.47 13.68
N HIS A 134 13.90 0.17 12.40
CA HIS A 134 15.22 -0.33 12.01
C HIS A 134 16.34 0.67 12.33
N ASN A 135 16.13 1.96 12.06
CA ASN A 135 17.13 2.99 12.35
C ASN A 135 17.44 3.09 13.86
N ILE A 136 16.42 2.98 14.72
CA ILE A 136 16.62 2.95 16.18
C ILE A 136 17.40 1.69 16.58
N GLN A 137 17.05 0.53 16.03
CA GLN A 137 17.76 -0.73 16.31
C GLN A 137 19.23 -0.65 15.89
N TYR A 138 19.53 -0.22 14.66
CA TYR A 138 20.90 -0.06 14.19
C TYR A 138 21.68 0.97 14.99
N SER A 139 21.04 2.05 15.44
CA SER A 139 21.66 3.04 16.32
C SER A 139 22.03 2.42 17.68
N ALA A 140 21.13 1.61 18.26
CA ALA A 140 21.41 0.90 19.51
C ALA A 140 22.58 -0.09 19.37
N ILE A 141 22.64 -0.82 18.25
CA ILE A 141 23.76 -1.73 17.93
C ILE A 141 25.07 -0.95 17.81
N ALA A 142 25.07 0.15 17.05
CA ALA A 142 26.26 0.98 16.84
C ALA A 142 26.78 1.58 18.15
N VAL A 143 25.89 2.10 19.00
CA VAL A 143 26.25 2.63 20.32
C VAL A 143 26.86 1.53 21.18
N GLY A 144 26.27 0.33 21.21
CA GLY A 144 26.80 -0.77 22.01
C GLY A 144 28.15 -1.31 21.55
N ILE A 145 28.39 -1.39 20.23
CA ILE A 145 29.72 -1.75 19.71
C ILE A 145 30.73 -0.66 20.07
N LEU A 146 30.36 0.62 19.93
CA LEU A 146 31.24 1.74 20.25
C LEU A 146 31.61 1.77 21.74
N THR A 147 30.64 1.57 22.64
CA THR A 147 30.91 1.51 24.09
C THR A 147 31.80 0.33 24.45
N LEU A 148 31.57 -0.85 23.85
CA LEU A 148 32.41 -2.03 24.04
C LEU A 148 33.85 -1.80 23.58
N LEU A 149 34.05 -1.16 22.41
CA LEU A 149 35.38 -0.83 21.89
C LEU A 149 36.10 0.19 22.76
N LEU A 150 35.41 1.25 23.20
CA LEU A 150 35.98 2.25 24.11
C LEU A 150 36.39 1.63 25.44
N LEU A 151 35.51 0.80 26.01
CA LEU A 151 35.77 0.07 27.23
C LEU A 151 37.02 -0.81 27.08
N PHE A 152 37.09 -1.62 26.02
CA PHE A 152 38.25 -2.46 25.71
C PHE A 152 39.54 -1.65 25.56
N PHE A 153 39.50 -0.51 24.88
CA PHE A 153 40.67 0.32 24.65
C PHE A 153 41.19 0.98 25.94
N ILE A 154 40.29 1.46 26.80
CA ILE A 154 40.62 2.00 28.12
C ILE A 154 41.28 0.93 29.00
N PHE A 155 40.74 -0.30 29.03
CA PHE A 155 41.34 -1.42 29.75
C PHE A 155 42.68 -1.87 29.17
N SER A 156 42.84 -1.80 27.85
CA SER A 156 44.06 -2.22 27.18
C SER A 156 45.25 -1.29 27.47
N ASN A 157 45.01 0.02 27.60
CA ASN A 157 46.08 1.02 27.56
C ASN A 157 46.33 1.77 28.88
N SER A 158 45.38 1.90 29.81
CA SER A 158 45.45 3.08 30.70
C SER A 158 45.84 2.88 32.17
N ILE A 159 45.92 1.68 32.78
CA ILE A 159 46.02 1.64 34.25
C ILE A 159 46.96 0.54 34.81
N ILE A 160 48.04 0.97 35.49
CA ILE A 160 48.83 0.16 36.41
C ILE A 160 48.02 0.02 37.70
N VAL A 161 47.04 -0.88 37.70
CA VAL A 161 46.18 -1.16 38.87
C VAL A 161 46.68 -2.38 39.63
N ASN A 162 46.29 -2.44 40.91
CA ASN A 162 46.54 -3.60 41.75
C ASN A 162 45.84 -4.84 41.15
N ALA A 163 46.42 -6.03 41.29
CA ALA A 163 45.94 -7.24 40.62
C ALA A 163 44.46 -7.54 40.91
N ARG A 164 44.01 -7.27 42.15
CA ARG A 164 42.63 -7.45 42.61
C ARG A 164 41.62 -6.50 41.95
N THR A 165 42.05 -5.28 41.62
CA THR A 165 41.22 -4.28 40.95
C THR A 165 41.10 -4.60 39.46
N ILE A 166 42.18 -5.09 38.84
CA ILE A 166 42.15 -5.62 37.47
C ILE A 166 41.16 -6.78 37.37
N GLU A 167 41.14 -7.63 38.40
CA GLU A 167 40.24 -8.76 38.48
C GLU A 167 38.77 -8.33 38.52
N LEU A 168 38.43 -7.41 39.43
CA LEU A 168 37.07 -6.91 39.59
C LEU A 168 36.58 -6.16 38.35
N ILE A 169 37.42 -5.28 37.79
CA ILE A 169 36.99 -4.50 36.64
C ILE A 169 36.91 -5.36 35.37
N GLY A 170 37.79 -6.35 35.22
CA GLY A 170 37.69 -7.35 34.15
C GLY A 170 36.37 -8.12 34.18
N THR A 171 35.90 -8.52 35.37
CA THR A 171 34.60 -9.18 35.55
C THR A 171 33.44 -8.23 35.22
N ILE A 172 33.45 -6.98 35.70
CA ILE A 172 32.39 -5.99 35.42
C ILE A 172 32.31 -5.67 33.92
N ALA A 173 33.46 -5.47 33.27
CA ALA A 173 33.54 -5.21 31.84
C ALA A 173 32.96 -6.38 31.04
N LEU A 174 33.30 -7.61 31.40
CA LEU A 174 32.79 -8.80 30.73
C LEU A 174 31.28 -9.00 30.94
N LEU A 175 30.79 -8.70 32.14
CA LEU A 175 29.36 -8.77 32.47
C LEU A 175 28.54 -7.74 31.69
N LEU A 176 29.09 -6.54 31.47
CA LEU A 176 28.46 -5.49 30.66
C LEU A 176 28.41 -5.88 29.17
N VAL A 177 29.47 -6.51 28.65
CA VAL A 177 29.48 -7.09 27.29
C VAL A 177 28.42 -8.19 27.17
N PHE A 178 28.29 -9.03 28.19
CA PHE A 178 27.27 -10.08 28.20
C PHE A 178 25.85 -9.52 28.23
N GLU A 179 25.59 -8.52 29.10
CA GLU A 179 24.31 -7.83 29.17
C GLU A 179 23.93 -7.22 27.82
N PHE A 180 24.90 -6.66 27.11
CA PHE A 180 24.69 -6.14 25.76
C PHE A 180 24.32 -7.23 24.75
N ILE A 181 25.00 -8.38 24.76
CA ILE A 181 24.66 -9.53 23.90
C ILE A 181 23.24 -10.01 24.22
N ASN A 182 22.86 -10.08 25.50
CA ASN A 182 21.52 -10.51 25.92
C ASN A 182 20.43 -9.52 25.45
N LEU A 183 20.66 -8.22 25.64
CA LEU A 183 19.77 -7.15 25.18
C LEU A 183 19.63 -7.13 23.65
N PHE A 184 20.70 -7.45 22.92
CA PHE A 184 20.71 -7.53 21.46
C PHE A 184 19.92 -8.74 20.92
N ILE A 185 20.05 -9.89 21.58
CA ILE A 185 19.36 -11.13 21.19
C ILE A 185 17.85 -11.05 21.46
N HIS A 186 17.44 -10.39 22.55
CA HIS A 186 16.04 -10.31 22.99
C HIS A 186 15.04 -9.85 21.90
N PRO A 187 15.23 -8.71 21.18
CA PRO A 187 14.32 -8.30 20.10
C PRO A 187 14.37 -9.23 18.89
N TYR A 188 15.51 -9.89 18.63
CA TYR A 188 15.62 -10.86 17.54
C TYR A 188 14.80 -12.13 17.84
N LEU A 189 14.83 -12.60 19.09
CA LEU A 189 13.96 -13.70 19.55
C LEU A 189 12.48 -13.33 19.44
N GLY A 190 12.10 -12.11 19.84
CA GLY A 190 10.72 -11.63 19.76
C GLY A 190 10.13 -11.69 18.34
N HIS A 191 10.95 -11.38 17.32
CA HIS A 191 10.53 -11.47 15.92
C HIS A 191 10.24 -12.90 15.47
N TRP A 192 11.02 -13.89 15.93
CA TRP A 192 10.83 -15.30 15.55
C TRP A 192 9.74 -16.00 16.38
N LEU A 193 9.56 -15.61 17.65
CA LEU A 193 8.73 -16.34 18.62
C LEU A 193 7.26 -15.87 18.74
N HIS A 194 6.76 -15.02 17.85
CA HIS A 194 5.32 -14.70 17.69
C HIS A 194 4.58 -14.39 19.01
N GLU A 195 5.20 -13.61 19.91
CA GLU A 195 4.57 -13.10 21.15
C GLU A 195 4.23 -14.14 22.25
N SER A 196 4.72 -15.39 22.19
CA SER A 196 4.49 -16.35 23.29
C SER A 196 5.46 -16.13 24.46
N PRO A 197 4.99 -15.72 25.67
CA PRO A 197 5.87 -15.40 26.79
C PRO A 197 6.68 -16.60 27.30
N ILE A 198 6.13 -17.81 27.20
CA ILE A 198 6.75 -19.05 27.71
C ILE A 198 7.92 -19.48 26.83
N LEU A 199 7.75 -19.42 25.50
CA LEU A 199 8.81 -19.76 24.55
C LEU A 199 9.96 -18.74 24.61
N MET A 200 9.62 -17.46 24.79
CA MET A 200 10.62 -16.40 24.97
C MET A 200 11.49 -16.64 26.21
N LEU A 201 10.86 -17.00 27.34
CA LEU A 201 11.57 -17.29 28.58
C LEU A 201 12.47 -18.52 28.42
N LEU A 202 11.98 -19.59 27.79
CA LEU A 202 12.78 -20.79 27.52
C LEU A 202 13.99 -20.50 26.63
N ALA A 203 13.81 -19.73 25.56
CA ALA A 203 14.90 -19.32 24.67
C ALA A 203 15.95 -18.49 25.40
N LEU A 204 15.53 -17.55 26.26
CA LEU A 204 16.45 -16.74 27.06
C LEU A 204 17.27 -17.61 28.02
N VAL A 205 16.64 -18.59 28.68
CA VAL A 205 17.30 -19.53 29.59
C VAL A 205 18.31 -20.41 28.85
N CYS A 206 17.97 -20.92 27.66
CA CYS A 206 18.89 -21.70 26.84
C CYS A 206 20.12 -20.89 26.43
N ILE A 207 19.93 -19.63 26.06
CA ILE A 207 21.01 -18.73 25.66
C ILE A 207 21.89 -18.38 26.87
N ALA A 208 21.28 -18.06 28.02
CA ALA A 208 22.01 -17.84 29.26
C ALA A 208 22.86 -19.07 29.65
N ALA A 209 22.32 -20.29 29.48
CA ALA A 209 23.05 -21.53 29.77
C ALA A 209 24.30 -21.72 28.91
N ILE A 210 24.31 -21.19 27.67
CA ILE A 210 25.50 -21.21 26.80
C ILE A 210 26.47 -20.10 27.17
N ILE A 211 25.96 -18.92 27.53
CA ILE A 211 26.81 -17.74 27.71
C ILE A 211 27.48 -17.71 29.09
N VAL A 212 26.85 -18.20 30.15
CA VAL A 212 27.45 -18.32 31.50
C VAL A 212 28.80 -19.07 31.51
N PRO A 213 28.95 -20.27 30.90
CA PRO A 213 30.25 -20.94 30.84
C PRO A 213 31.26 -20.23 29.93
N LEU A 214 30.78 -19.51 28.90
CA LEU A 214 31.61 -18.71 28.02
C LEU A 214 32.18 -17.48 28.75
N HIS A 215 31.39 -16.85 29.61
CA HIS A 215 31.82 -15.79 30.53
C HIS A 215 33.01 -16.25 31.38
N HIS A 216 32.93 -17.41 32.05
CA HIS A 216 34.05 -17.87 32.88
C HIS A 216 35.34 -18.14 32.11
N LYS A 217 35.23 -18.64 30.87
CA LYS A 217 36.41 -18.87 30.00
C LYS A 217 37.07 -17.57 29.56
N LEU A 218 36.26 -16.58 29.13
CA LEU A 218 36.80 -15.27 28.75
C LEU A 218 37.38 -14.53 29.95
N GLU A 219 36.73 -14.60 31.11
CA GLU A 219 37.20 -13.99 32.34
C GLU A 219 38.61 -14.48 32.67
N HIS A 220 38.85 -15.78 32.63
CA HIS A 220 40.17 -16.35 32.90
C HIS A 220 41.22 -15.87 31.88
N TYR A 221 40.89 -15.90 30.58
CA TYR A 221 41.77 -15.43 29.51
C TYR A 221 42.14 -13.95 29.63
N ILE A 222 41.16 -13.10 29.95
CA ILE A 222 41.35 -11.65 30.11
C ILE A 222 42.22 -11.38 31.34
N LYS A 223 41.95 -12.07 32.47
CA LYS A 223 42.74 -11.96 33.70
C LYS A 223 44.19 -12.34 33.47
N GLU A 224 44.46 -13.51 32.88
CA GLU A 224 45.84 -13.96 32.61
C GLU A 224 46.60 -12.97 31.72
N LYS A 225 45.96 -12.48 30.65
CA LYS A 225 46.58 -11.56 29.70
C LYS A 225 46.84 -10.18 30.32
N LEU A 226 45.91 -9.66 31.14
CA LEU A 226 46.07 -8.38 31.84
C LEU A 226 47.12 -8.45 32.95
N VAL A 227 47.13 -9.54 33.73
CA VAL A 227 48.12 -9.74 34.81
C VAL A 227 49.53 -9.91 34.23
N ALA A 228 49.69 -10.70 33.17
CA ALA A 228 50.97 -10.87 32.49
C ALA A 228 51.52 -9.55 31.91
N LYS A 229 50.64 -8.70 31.34
CA LYS A 229 51.02 -7.38 30.82
C LYS A 229 51.39 -6.42 31.96
N ASN A 230 50.63 -6.38 33.06
CA ASN A 230 50.92 -5.54 34.22
C ASN A 230 52.28 -5.90 34.86
N ASN A 231 52.57 -7.18 35.01
CA ASN A 231 53.86 -7.64 35.55
C ASN A 231 55.04 -7.23 34.66
N LYS A 232 54.90 -7.27 33.33
CA LYS A 232 55.91 -6.76 32.38
C LYS A 232 56.13 -5.26 32.51
N ILE A 233 55.06 -4.48 32.65
CA ILE A 233 55.13 -3.02 32.83
C ILE A 233 55.82 -2.69 34.16
N ARG A 234 55.48 -3.39 35.25
CA ARG A 234 56.14 -3.23 36.56
C ARG A 234 57.63 -3.57 36.50
N LEU A 235 58.01 -4.66 35.83
CA LEU A 235 59.42 -5.04 35.61
C LEU A 235 60.18 -4.00 34.77
N ALA A 236 59.55 -3.44 33.74
CA ALA A 236 60.16 -2.41 32.91
C ALA A 236 60.39 -1.09 33.68
N ASN A 237 59.44 -0.70 34.52
CA ASN A 237 59.57 0.48 35.38
C ASN A 237 60.63 0.27 36.47
N ALA A 238 60.65 -0.90 37.14
CA ALA A 238 61.68 -1.22 38.13
C ALA A 238 63.10 -1.20 37.52
N LYS A 239 63.26 -1.72 36.29
CA LYS A 239 64.54 -1.64 35.56
C LYS A 239 64.94 -0.21 35.20
N LYS A 240 63.99 0.68 34.87
CA LYS A 240 64.27 2.10 34.65
C LYS A 240 64.75 2.78 35.93
N THR A 241 64.07 2.55 37.06
CA THR A 241 64.44 3.15 38.34
C THR A 241 65.81 2.68 38.84
N ILE A 242 66.15 1.40 38.67
CA ILE A 242 67.49 0.89 39.01
C ILE A 242 68.56 1.55 38.13
N LYS A 243 68.29 1.71 36.83
CA LYS A 243 69.22 2.34 35.88
C LYS A 243 69.42 3.84 36.14
N GLU A 244 68.41 4.52 36.68
CA GLU A 244 68.50 5.91 37.14
C GLU A 244 69.29 6.04 38.45
N LEU A 245 69.19 5.05 39.35
CA LEU A 245 69.96 4.99 40.61
C LEU A 245 71.42 4.56 40.41
N GLU A 246 71.74 3.76 39.39
CA GLU A 246 73.12 3.40 39.01
C GLU A 246 73.88 4.55 38.31
N HIS A 247 73.16 5.59 37.86
CA HIS A 247 73.73 6.76 37.18
C HIS A 247 73.84 8.00 38.08
N GLN A 248 73.47 7.90 39.35
CA GLN A 248 73.74 8.87 40.42
C GLN A 248 74.98 8.48 41.22
#